data_AF-A0A497M078-F1
#
_entry.id   AF-A0A497M078-F1
#
_cell.length_a   1.000
_cell.length_b   1.000
_cell.length_c   1.000
_cell.angle_alpha   90.00
_cell.angle_beta   90.00
_cell.angle_gamma   90.00
#
_symmetry.space_group_name_H-M   'P 1'
#
loop_
_entity.id
_entity.type
_entity.pdbx_description
1 polymer ?
#
loop_
_entity_poly.entity_id
_entity_poly.type
_entity_poly.pdbx_seq_one_letter_code
_entity_poly.pdbx_strand_id
1 'polypeptide(L)'
;MKDLDATIQRLGDGQISKLKSGKTIFKLFSYEANPIVKPQDLGLTWRKDGNEEIGAVFNPGAALYNDKVILAPRCHTSYERVKFFDEKLGIERTGFENYISEIWILSSNNGLNFERLGSVIKGDGSQHKDFVYGIEDVRIVHYRDEYLLIGCGKIKPPFKGENADRVAIYTTKDFEEIVYHGIISCFDSRNAVPLFLGENEVYMLLRFHPHIYIAPLEAGVEQLLKPKEHEREWMKIYENKEKFLLLKAGEFLHEREKIGPGPPPIKTSEGWLLIYHAVGSISREICAEYGLNNEIERGYSVCAALLDSENPQKVVCRTKIPL
;
A
#
# COMPACT_ATOMS: atom_id res chain seq x y z
N MET A 1 18.97 17.36 -3.57
CA MET A 1 19.40 16.25 -4.46
C MET A 1 20.74 15.60 -4.09
N LYS A 2 21.88 16.31 -3.97
CA LYS A 2 23.21 15.68 -3.75
C LYS A 2 23.28 14.58 -2.68
N ASP A 3 22.67 14.79 -1.51
CA ASP A 3 22.70 13.82 -0.41
C ASP A 3 21.83 12.58 -0.70
N LEU A 4 20.69 12.77 -1.34
CA LEU A 4 19.82 11.69 -1.80
C LEU A 4 20.49 10.88 -2.91
N ASP A 5 21.14 11.54 -3.87
CA ASP A 5 21.87 10.89 -4.96
C ASP A 5 23.00 10.00 -4.39
N ALA A 6 23.73 10.49 -3.38
CA ALA A 6 24.76 9.73 -2.68
C ALA A 6 24.18 8.53 -1.89
N THR A 7 22.95 8.63 -1.38
CA THR A 7 22.23 7.47 -0.83
C THR A 7 21.87 6.47 -1.91
N ILE A 8 21.29 6.92 -3.03
CA ILE A 8 20.86 6.05 -4.14
C ILE A 8 22.04 5.27 -4.71
N GLN A 9 23.21 5.89 -4.88
CA GLN A 9 24.42 5.21 -5.35
C GLN A 9 24.92 4.10 -4.42
N ARG A 10 24.50 4.09 -3.15
CA ARG A 10 24.81 3.04 -2.18
C ARG A 10 23.72 1.98 -2.08
N LEU A 11 22.54 2.22 -2.67
CA LEU A 11 21.53 1.18 -2.82
C LEU A 11 21.98 0.22 -3.91
N GLY A 12 21.76 -1.07 -3.69
CA GLY A 12 22.05 -2.06 -4.71
C GLY A 12 20.98 -2.09 -5.79
N ASP A 13 21.40 -2.36 -7.02
CA ASP A 13 20.51 -2.52 -8.18
C ASP A 13 19.70 -3.83 -8.17
N GLY A 14 19.85 -4.65 -7.13
CA GLY A 14 19.40 -6.04 -7.12
C GLY A 14 20.31 -6.93 -7.98
N GLN A 15 19.95 -8.20 -8.10
CA GLN A 15 20.69 -9.13 -8.94
C GLN A 15 19.80 -10.18 -9.57
N ILE A 16 20.15 -10.62 -10.77
CA ILE A 16 19.54 -11.80 -11.39
C ILE A 16 20.32 -13.03 -10.92
N SER A 17 19.62 -14.04 -10.39
CA SER A 17 20.21 -15.35 -10.07
C SER A 17 19.40 -16.49 -10.67
N LYS A 18 20.05 -17.64 -10.82
CA LYS A 18 19.44 -18.87 -11.34
C LYS A 18 19.25 -19.87 -10.21
N LEU A 19 18.00 -20.21 -9.94
CA LEU A 19 17.63 -21.19 -8.93
C LEU A 19 18.07 -22.60 -9.35
N LYS A 20 18.14 -23.53 -8.38
CA LYS A 20 18.48 -24.96 -8.63
C LYS A 20 17.50 -25.63 -9.60
N SER A 21 16.26 -25.18 -9.61
CA SER A 21 15.20 -25.59 -10.55
C SER A 21 15.40 -25.05 -11.97
N GLY A 22 16.41 -24.20 -12.20
CA GLY A 22 16.70 -23.57 -13.49
C GLY A 22 15.90 -22.29 -13.76
N LYS A 23 14.96 -21.93 -12.87
CA LYS A 23 14.20 -20.67 -12.94
C LYS A 23 15.10 -19.48 -12.65
N THR A 24 14.77 -18.34 -13.25
CA THR A 24 15.47 -17.07 -13.02
C THR A 24 14.69 -16.23 -12.03
N ILE A 25 15.36 -15.69 -11.02
CA ILE A 25 14.82 -14.75 -10.03
C ILE A 25 15.55 -13.40 -10.15
N PHE A 26 14.84 -12.32 -9.91
CA PHE A 26 15.44 -11.01 -9.67
C PHE A 26 15.36 -10.72 -8.18
N LYS A 27 16.50 -10.87 -7.49
CA LYS A 27 16.62 -10.69 -6.04
C LYS A 27 16.82 -9.22 -5.71
N LEU A 28 15.95 -8.67 -4.87
CA LEU A 28 16.07 -7.32 -4.32
C LEU A 28 17.15 -7.27 -3.24
N PHE A 29 17.86 -6.14 -3.15
CA PHE A 29 18.81 -5.88 -2.07
C PHE A 29 18.16 -5.03 -0.98
N SER A 30 18.30 -5.47 0.25
CA SER A 30 17.92 -4.69 1.43
C SER A 30 19.03 -3.71 1.76
N TYR A 31 18.66 -2.48 2.10
CA TYR A 31 19.60 -1.54 2.68
C TYR A 31 20.14 -2.09 4.02
N GLU A 32 21.46 -2.09 4.19
CA GLU A 32 22.13 -2.78 5.31
C GLU A 32 21.74 -2.21 6.68
N ALA A 33 21.50 -0.90 6.78
CA ALA A 33 21.14 -0.25 8.03
C ALA A 33 19.62 -0.19 8.29
N ASN A 34 18.82 -1.00 7.58
CA ASN A 34 17.41 -1.16 7.91
C ASN A 34 17.21 -1.61 9.38
N PRO A 35 16.12 -1.18 10.06
CA PRO A 35 15.06 -0.28 9.56
C PRO A 35 15.46 1.20 9.61
N ILE A 36 15.07 1.96 8.56
CA ILE A 36 15.35 3.40 8.42
C ILE A 36 14.39 4.31 9.21
N VAL A 37 13.25 3.79 9.69
CA VAL A 37 12.32 4.51 10.58
C VAL A 37 11.88 3.54 11.67
N LYS A 38 12.07 3.92 12.94
CA LYS A 38 11.61 3.14 14.09
C LYS A 38 10.49 3.90 14.84
N PRO A 39 9.57 3.19 15.52
CA PRO A 39 8.53 3.85 16.31
C PRO A 39 9.10 4.85 17.33
N GLN A 40 10.20 4.49 18.00
CA GLN A 40 10.83 5.32 19.03
C GLN A 40 11.36 6.65 18.47
N ASP A 41 11.90 6.65 17.25
CA ASP A 41 12.42 7.86 16.59
C ASP A 41 11.30 8.89 16.36
N LEU A 42 10.06 8.43 16.29
CA LEU A 42 8.87 9.25 16.11
C LEU A 42 8.16 9.57 17.44
N GLY A 43 8.61 9.02 18.57
CA GLY A 43 7.89 9.10 19.84
C GLY A 43 6.59 8.27 19.85
N LEU A 44 6.49 7.24 18.99
CA LEU A 44 5.41 6.24 19.03
C LEU A 44 5.67 5.22 20.14
N THR A 45 5.69 5.70 21.38
CA THR A 45 5.80 4.89 22.60
C THR A 45 4.76 5.35 23.62
N TRP A 46 4.38 4.49 24.56
CA TRP A 46 3.52 4.86 25.68
C TRP A 46 3.89 4.07 26.94
N ARG A 47 3.34 4.44 28.10
CA ARG A 47 3.53 3.68 29.34
C ARG A 47 2.29 2.87 29.68
N LYS A 48 2.47 1.59 30.04
CA LYS A 48 1.44 0.70 30.55
C LYS A 48 2.03 -0.13 31.70
N ASP A 49 1.35 -0.15 32.85
CA ASP A 49 1.74 -0.91 34.05
C ASP A 49 3.21 -0.70 34.47
N GLY A 50 3.70 0.53 34.33
CA GLY A 50 5.09 0.92 34.65
C GLY A 50 6.12 0.59 33.58
N ASN A 51 5.74 -0.09 32.49
CA ASN A 51 6.62 -0.44 31.38
C ASN A 51 6.43 0.51 30.19
N GLU A 52 7.49 0.71 29.41
CA GLU A 52 7.40 1.39 28.12
C GLU A 52 6.99 0.39 27.03
N GLU A 53 5.93 0.74 26.31
CA GLU A 53 5.39 0.00 25.18
C GLU A 53 5.80 0.70 23.87
N ILE A 54 6.06 -0.11 22.85
CA ILE A 54 6.50 0.36 21.54
C ILE A 54 5.34 0.25 20.55
N GLY A 55 5.06 1.35 19.85
CA GLY A 55 4.07 1.41 18.78
C GLY A 55 4.54 0.76 17.49
N ALA A 56 3.91 1.13 16.37
CA ALA A 56 4.26 0.61 15.06
C ALA A 56 4.28 1.72 14.01
N VAL A 57 5.23 1.63 13.08
CA VAL A 57 5.36 2.50 11.90
C VAL A 57 5.71 1.62 10.70
N PHE A 58 4.86 1.62 9.66
CA PHE A 58 5.02 0.73 8.50
C PHE A 58 4.16 1.17 7.31
N ASN A 59 4.29 0.46 6.18
CA ASN A 59 3.50 0.64 4.95
C ASN A 59 3.38 2.09 4.42
N PRO A 60 4.48 2.86 4.32
CA PRO A 60 4.38 4.23 3.82
C PRO A 60 4.05 4.28 2.32
N GLY A 61 3.21 5.23 1.95
CA GLY A 61 3.30 5.86 0.64
C GLY A 61 4.56 6.73 0.57
N ALA A 62 5.13 6.90 -0.62
CA ALA A 62 6.35 7.69 -0.81
C ALA A 62 6.25 8.60 -2.03
N ALA A 63 6.87 9.78 -1.95
CA ALA A 63 6.98 10.73 -3.05
C ALA A 63 8.24 11.59 -2.90
N LEU A 64 8.62 12.28 -3.98
CA LEU A 64 9.58 13.38 -3.92
C LEU A 64 8.82 14.72 -3.88
N TYR A 65 9.25 15.63 -3.02
CA TYR A 65 8.71 16.99 -2.89
C TYR A 65 9.83 17.95 -2.47
N ASN A 66 10.04 19.03 -3.22
CA ASN A 66 11.12 20.02 -2.99
C ASN A 66 12.48 19.35 -2.71
N ASP A 67 12.88 18.39 -3.55
CA ASP A 67 14.11 17.58 -3.43
C ASP A 67 14.25 16.73 -2.16
N LYS A 68 13.16 16.53 -1.41
CA LYS A 68 13.10 15.66 -0.23
C LYS A 68 12.28 14.42 -0.52
N VAL A 69 12.61 13.33 0.16
CA VAL A 69 11.78 12.13 0.22
C VAL A 69 10.70 12.35 1.26
N ILE A 70 9.45 12.23 0.86
CA ILE A 70 8.28 12.23 1.75
C ILE A 70 7.83 10.80 1.96
N LEU A 71 7.56 10.44 3.21
CA LEU A 71 6.87 9.21 3.58
C LEU A 71 5.56 9.52 4.31
N ALA A 72 4.53 8.76 4.01
CA ALA A 72 3.24 8.77 4.71
C ALA A 72 2.97 7.40 5.36
N PRO A 73 3.78 6.98 6.36
CA PRO A 73 3.59 5.70 7.04
C PRO A 73 2.29 5.63 7.83
N ARG A 74 1.80 4.40 7.94
CA ARG A 74 0.82 4.01 8.93
C ARG A 74 1.48 3.97 10.31
N CYS A 75 0.92 4.72 11.24
CA CYS A 75 1.39 4.84 12.62
C CYS A 75 0.34 4.32 13.60
N HIS A 76 0.79 3.63 14.64
CA HIS A 76 -0.03 3.11 15.73
C HIS A 76 0.62 3.32 17.07
N THR A 77 -0.20 3.60 18.08
CA THR A 77 0.17 3.63 19.49
C THR A 77 -1.02 3.22 20.34
N SER A 78 -0.78 2.94 21.63
CA SER A 78 -1.83 2.73 22.65
C SER A 78 -2.82 1.59 22.33
N TYR A 79 -2.42 0.62 21.50
CA TYR A 79 -3.22 -0.58 21.24
C TYR A 79 -2.94 -1.68 22.27
N GLU A 80 -3.88 -2.59 22.43
CA GLU A 80 -3.74 -3.74 23.30
C GLU A 80 -3.89 -5.04 22.52
N ARG A 81 -2.91 -5.94 22.64
CA ARG A 81 -3.01 -7.28 22.06
C ARG A 81 -4.01 -8.09 22.88
N VAL A 82 -5.05 -8.56 22.23
CA VAL A 82 -6.09 -9.40 22.86
C VAL A 82 -6.23 -10.73 22.12
N LYS A 83 -6.86 -11.69 22.77
CA LYS A 83 -7.31 -12.92 22.14
C LYS A 83 -8.83 -12.96 22.10
N PHE A 84 -9.38 -13.45 21.00
CA PHE A 84 -10.81 -13.59 20.83
C PHE A 84 -11.12 -14.88 20.07
N PHE A 85 -12.28 -15.47 20.32
CA PHE A 85 -12.74 -16.64 19.59
C PHE A 85 -13.44 -16.20 18.30
N ASP A 86 -12.99 -16.70 17.16
CA ASP A 86 -13.61 -16.46 15.87
C ASP A 86 -14.65 -17.55 15.62
N GLU A 87 -15.93 -17.24 15.88
CA GLU A 87 -17.03 -18.19 15.73
C GLU A 87 -17.16 -18.75 14.32
N LYS A 88 -16.79 -17.98 13.28
CA LYS A 88 -16.88 -18.42 11.89
C LYS A 88 -15.81 -19.46 11.56
N LEU A 89 -14.62 -19.29 12.13
CA LEU A 89 -13.49 -20.19 11.89
C LEU A 89 -13.36 -21.29 12.96
N GLY A 90 -14.07 -21.17 14.08
CA GLY A 90 -14.00 -22.10 15.20
C GLY A 90 -12.64 -22.13 15.92
N ILE A 91 -11.85 -21.05 15.81
CA ILE A 91 -10.49 -20.98 16.35
C ILE A 91 -10.28 -19.71 17.20
N GLU A 92 -9.38 -19.80 18.17
CA GLU A 92 -8.87 -18.62 18.90
C GLU A 92 -7.91 -17.83 18.00
N ARG A 93 -8.14 -16.51 17.90
CA ARG A 93 -7.32 -15.60 17.13
C ARG A 93 -6.75 -14.51 18.02
N THR A 94 -5.56 -14.03 17.65
CA THR A 94 -5.00 -12.81 18.23
C THR A 94 -5.48 -11.60 17.42
N GLY A 95 -5.87 -10.54 18.11
CA GLY A 95 -6.18 -9.25 17.52
C GLY A 95 -5.71 -8.11 18.40
N PHE A 96 -6.22 -6.92 18.11
CA PHE A 96 -5.90 -5.72 18.86
C PHE A 96 -7.16 -4.93 19.21
N GLU A 97 -7.17 -4.36 20.42
CA GLU A 97 -8.12 -3.32 20.83
C GLU A 97 -7.47 -1.95 20.78
N ASN A 98 -8.30 -0.90 20.70
CA ASN A 98 -7.85 0.48 20.51
C ASN A 98 -6.90 0.65 19.30
N TYR A 99 -7.10 -0.19 18.27
CA TYR A 99 -6.25 -0.25 17.08
C TYR A 99 -6.69 0.76 16.02
N ILE A 100 -6.57 2.04 16.32
CA ILE A 100 -6.92 3.15 15.43
C ILE A 100 -5.62 3.71 14.85
N SER A 101 -5.34 3.45 13.57
CA SER A 101 -4.16 4.01 12.91
C SER A 101 -4.35 5.44 12.44
N GLU A 102 -3.23 6.14 12.40
CA GLU A 102 -3.05 7.44 11.78
C GLU A 102 -2.02 7.35 10.66
N ILE A 103 -1.97 8.37 9.79
CA ILE A 103 -0.89 8.56 8.82
C ILE A 103 -0.10 9.79 9.23
N TRP A 104 1.19 9.63 9.51
CA TRP A 104 2.06 10.74 9.87
C TRP A 104 2.91 11.10 8.65
N ILE A 105 3.07 12.40 8.37
CA ILE A 105 3.91 12.84 7.26
C ILE A 105 5.34 13.03 7.74
N LEU A 106 6.27 12.33 7.10
CA LEU A 106 7.70 12.40 7.35
C LEU A 106 8.44 12.97 6.15
N SER A 107 9.55 13.67 6.38
CA SER A 107 10.43 14.17 5.33
C SER A 107 11.89 13.81 5.59
N SER A 108 12.66 13.65 4.50
CA SER A 108 14.09 13.37 4.57
C SER A 108 14.83 14.02 3.40
N ASN A 109 15.98 14.63 3.69
CA ASN A 109 16.89 15.15 2.66
C ASN A 109 17.71 14.05 1.98
N ASN A 110 17.92 12.91 2.67
CA ASN A 110 18.83 11.85 2.24
C ASN A 110 18.15 10.49 2.04
N GLY A 111 16.85 10.39 2.28
CA GLY A 111 16.05 9.17 2.15
C GLY A 111 16.27 8.13 3.25
N LEU A 112 17.04 8.46 4.29
CA LEU A 112 17.43 7.52 5.37
C LEU A 112 17.03 8.04 6.75
N ASN A 113 17.21 9.33 7.01
CA ASN A 113 16.86 9.95 8.29
C ASN A 113 15.59 10.78 8.10
N PHE A 114 14.53 10.40 8.81
CA PHE A 114 13.21 11.01 8.64
C PHE A 114 12.81 11.84 9.84
N GLU A 115 12.24 13.01 9.57
CA GLU A 115 11.68 13.92 10.56
C GLU A 115 10.19 14.15 10.27
N ARG A 116 9.39 14.39 11.31
CA ARG A 116 7.95 14.63 11.17
C ARG A 116 7.70 16.07 10.69
N LEU A 117 6.90 16.23 9.63
CA LEU A 117 6.47 17.56 9.14
C LEU A 117 5.35 18.19 9.99
N GLY A 118 4.69 17.40 10.83
CA GLY A 118 3.68 17.84 11.80
C GLY A 118 2.27 17.36 11.44
N SER A 119 1.92 17.44 10.16
CA SER A 119 0.62 17.03 9.62
C SER A 119 0.35 15.54 9.83
N VAL A 120 -0.91 15.24 10.16
CA VAL A 120 -1.41 13.90 10.45
C VAL A 120 -2.78 13.73 9.84
N ILE A 121 -2.98 12.61 9.15
CA ILE A 121 -4.31 12.14 8.74
C ILE A 121 -4.82 11.21 9.82
N LYS A 122 -5.96 11.57 10.42
CA LYS A 122 -6.58 10.82 11.51
C LYS A 122 -7.82 10.10 11.03
N GLY A 123 -7.94 8.85 11.45
CA GLY A 123 -9.13 8.03 11.22
C GLY A 123 -9.94 7.78 12.47
N ASP A 124 -9.88 8.65 13.48
CA ASP A 124 -10.54 8.53 14.79
C ASP A 124 -11.88 9.29 14.88
N GLY A 125 -12.29 9.92 13.78
CA GLY A 125 -13.50 10.74 13.71
C GLY A 125 -13.30 12.21 14.07
N SER A 126 -12.08 12.66 14.38
CA SER A 126 -11.81 14.08 14.73
C SER A 126 -11.79 15.02 13.52
N GLN A 127 -11.35 14.54 12.36
CA GLN A 127 -11.24 15.33 11.12
C GLN A 127 -12.46 15.19 10.19
N HIS A 128 -13.13 14.04 10.20
CA HIS A 128 -14.35 13.75 9.43
C HIS A 128 -15.14 12.62 10.13
N LYS A 129 -16.33 12.24 9.61
CA LYS A 129 -17.16 11.19 10.21
C LYS A 129 -17.38 9.94 9.35
N ASP A 130 -16.89 9.95 8.10
CA ASP A 130 -17.13 8.83 7.16
C ASP A 130 -16.51 7.50 7.60
N PHE A 131 -15.41 7.55 8.34
CA PHE A 131 -14.77 6.40 8.98
C PHE A 131 -14.08 6.83 10.29
N VAL A 132 -14.06 5.95 11.28
CA VAL A 132 -13.67 6.29 12.67
C VAL A 132 -12.83 5.22 13.37
N TYR A 133 -12.37 4.20 12.63
CA TYR A 133 -11.56 3.11 13.17
C TYR A 133 -10.16 3.01 12.55
N GLY A 134 -9.66 4.12 12.03
CA GLY A 134 -8.32 4.26 11.48
C GLY A 134 -8.29 4.49 9.97
N ILE A 135 -7.15 5.03 9.53
CA ILE A 135 -6.73 5.16 8.13
C ILE A 135 -5.48 4.30 7.94
N GLU A 136 -5.44 3.51 6.88
CA GLU A 136 -4.34 2.57 6.62
C GLU A 136 -3.71 2.77 5.24
N ASP A 137 -2.42 2.48 5.15
CA ASP A 137 -1.69 2.18 3.91
C ASP A 137 -1.90 3.23 2.79
N VAL A 138 -1.63 4.51 3.08
CA VAL A 138 -1.75 5.59 2.08
C VAL A 138 -0.75 5.39 0.93
N ARG A 139 -1.19 5.75 -0.28
CA ARG A 139 -0.39 5.85 -1.51
C ARG A 139 -0.33 7.30 -1.91
N ILE A 140 0.85 7.77 -2.34
CA ILE A 140 1.04 9.15 -2.79
C ILE A 140 1.21 9.11 -4.30
N VAL A 141 0.38 9.86 -5.04
CA VAL A 141 0.46 9.97 -6.50
C VAL A 141 0.56 11.44 -6.87
N HIS A 142 1.58 11.80 -7.63
CA HIS A 142 1.71 13.15 -8.16
C HIS A 142 0.67 13.39 -9.26
N TYR A 143 -0.06 14.49 -9.16
CA TYR A 143 -1.08 14.89 -10.13
C TYR A 143 -1.06 16.41 -10.31
N ARG A 144 -0.66 16.88 -11.51
CA ARG A 144 -0.48 18.31 -11.83
C ARG A 144 0.49 18.99 -10.87
N ASP A 145 0.04 20.01 -10.14
CA ASP A 145 0.77 20.76 -9.11
C ASP A 145 0.44 20.28 -7.68
N GLU A 146 -0.26 19.14 -7.55
CA GLU A 146 -0.67 18.57 -6.27
C GLU A 146 -0.27 17.09 -6.16
N TYR A 147 -0.51 16.54 -4.96
CA TYR A 147 -0.38 15.13 -4.67
C TYR A 147 -1.72 14.59 -4.19
N LEU A 148 -2.11 13.44 -4.75
CA LEU A 148 -3.21 12.62 -4.27
C LEU A 148 -2.69 11.66 -3.20
N LEU A 149 -3.40 11.59 -2.07
CA LEU A 149 -3.13 10.65 -0.99
C LEU A 149 -4.33 9.69 -0.89
N ILE A 150 -4.11 8.44 -1.27
CA ILE A 150 -5.17 7.42 -1.37
C ILE A 150 -4.94 6.34 -0.35
N GLY A 151 -5.81 6.23 0.65
CA GLY A 151 -5.69 5.28 1.74
C GLY A 151 -6.92 4.39 1.93
N CYS A 152 -6.89 3.58 2.98
CA CYS A 152 -7.98 2.70 3.39
C CYS A 152 -8.57 3.16 4.72
N GLY A 153 -9.71 3.86 4.66
CA GLY A 153 -10.49 4.25 5.84
C GLY A 153 -11.32 3.09 6.38
N LYS A 154 -11.38 2.95 7.71
CA LYS A 154 -12.04 1.83 8.41
C LYS A 154 -13.37 2.25 9.03
N ILE A 155 -14.48 1.73 8.49
CA ILE A 155 -15.84 2.04 8.99
C ILE A 155 -16.32 1.12 10.12
N LYS A 156 -15.57 0.05 10.41
CA LYS A 156 -15.77 -0.86 11.55
C LYS A 156 -14.42 -1.19 12.19
N PRO A 157 -14.39 -1.64 13.46
CA PRO A 157 -13.15 -2.00 14.12
C PRO A 157 -12.32 -3.05 13.35
N PRO A 158 -10.99 -2.87 13.22
CA PRO A 158 -10.10 -3.90 12.71
C PRO A 158 -10.27 -5.22 13.48
N PHE A 159 -10.02 -6.35 12.81
CA PHE A 159 -10.15 -7.71 13.35
C PHE A 159 -11.56 -8.16 13.76
N LYS A 160 -12.54 -7.25 13.87
CA LYS A 160 -13.91 -7.55 14.32
C LYS A 160 -14.98 -7.31 13.25
N GLY A 161 -14.67 -6.58 12.17
CA GLY A 161 -15.63 -6.21 11.12
C GLY A 161 -15.28 -6.74 9.72
N GLU A 162 -16.31 -7.11 8.97
CA GLU A 162 -16.26 -7.40 7.53
C GLU A 162 -16.92 -6.26 6.73
N ASN A 163 -16.55 -6.15 5.44
CA ASN A 163 -17.01 -5.09 4.53
C ASN A 163 -16.83 -3.71 5.20
N ALA A 164 -15.60 -3.43 5.60
CA ALA A 164 -15.23 -2.33 6.48
C ALA A 164 -14.13 -1.44 5.91
N ASP A 165 -13.58 -1.78 4.74
CA ASP A 165 -12.51 -1.05 4.06
C ASP A 165 -13.14 -0.10 3.03
N ARG A 166 -12.76 1.18 3.07
CA ARG A 166 -13.21 2.20 2.13
C ARG A 166 -12.01 2.95 1.59
N VAL A 167 -11.98 3.20 0.29
CA VAL A 167 -10.93 4.02 -0.32
C VAL A 167 -11.17 5.46 0.11
N ALA A 168 -10.22 6.05 0.84
CA ALA A 168 -10.27 7.43 1.30
C ALA A 168 -9.34 8.31 0.45
N ILE A 169 -9.82 9.49 0.09
CA ILE A 169 -9.15 10.40 -0.86
C ILE A 169 -8.82 11.70 -0.17
N TYR A 170 -7.57 12.11 -0.31
CA TYR A 170 -7.07 13.41 0.11
C TYR A 170 -6.20 14.04 -0.98
N THR A 171 -6.03 15.36 -0.95
CA THR A 171 -4.99 16.06 -1.73
C THR A 171 -4.13 16.95 -0.83
N THR A 172 -2.96 17.30 -1.34
CA THR A 172 -2.10 18.34 -0.75
C THR A 172 -1.20 18.94 -1.82
N LYS A 173 -0.81 20.21 -1.65
CA LYS A 173 0.23 20.84 -2.48
C LYS A 173 1.61 20.79 -1.84
N ASP A 174 1.65 20.67 -0.52
CA ASP A 174 2.84 20.94 0.29
C ASP A 174 3.11 19.91 1.39
N PHE A 175 2.21 18.94 1.57
CA PHE A 175 2.18 17.97 2.67
C PHE A 175 2.00 18.58 4.08
N GLU A 176 1.72 19.88 4.16
CA GLU A 176 1.35 20.58 5.37
C GLU A 176 -0.17 20.71 5.46
N GLU A 177 -0.80 21.27 4.43
CA GLU A 177 -2.25 21.34 4.30
C GLU A 177 -2.79 20.14 3.52
N ILE A 178 -3.52 19.27 4.21
CA ILE A 178 -4.12 18.06 3.64
C ILE A 178 -5.64 18.23 3.59
N VAL A 179 -6.20 18.20 2.38
CA VAL A 179 -7.63 18.36 2.12
C VAL A 179 -8.28 16.99 1.95
N TYR A 180 -9.35 16.72 2.70
CA TYR A 180 -10.13 15.49 2.59
C TYR A 180 -11.27 15.63 1.56
N HIS A 181 -11.42 14.65 0.68
CA HIS A 181 -12.40 14.65 -0.41
C HIS A 181 -13.54 13.63 -0.22
N GLY A 182 -13.46 12.78 0.80
CA GLY A 182 -14.45 11.74 1.04
C GLY A 182 -13.91 10.32 0.87
N ILE A 183 -14.84 9.36 0.91
CA ILE A 183 -14.58 7.95 0.62
C ILE A 183 -15.40 7.46 -0.56
N ILE A 184 -14.91 6.43 -1.25
CA ILE A 184 -15.74 5.56 -2.10
C ILE A 184 -16.53 4.64 -1.17
N SER A 185 -17.78 5.00 -0.87
CA SER A 185 -18.63 4.37 0.16
C SER A 185 -19.30 3.07 -0.29
N CYS A 186 -19.49 2.89 -1.59
CA CYS A 186 -20.44 1.94 -2.17
C CYS A 186 -19.93 0.50 -2.29
N PHE A 187 -18.64 0.24 -2.04
CA PHE A 187 -18.08 -1.12 -2.00
C PHE A 187 -16.88 -1.23 -1.04
N ASP A 188 -16.54 -2.47 -0.67
CA ASP A 188 -15.33 -2.77 0.09
C ASP A 188 -14.10 -2.79 -0.82
N SER A 189 -13.10 -1.96 -0.53
CA SER A 189 -11.81 -2.05 -1.21
C SER A 189 -10.69 -1.39 -0.42
N ARG A 190 -9.47 -1.84 -0.70
CA ARG A 190 -8.20 -1.26 -0.24
C ARG A 190 -7.11 -1.51 -1.28
N ASN A 191 -5.92 -0.98 -1.02
CA ASN A 191 -4.79 -0.99 -1.98
C ASN A 191 -5.17 -0.35 -3.32
N ALA A 192 -5.95 0.73 -3.25
CA ALA A 192 -6.39 1.45 -4.42
C ALA A 192 -5.29 2.43 -4.86
N VAL A 193 -5.01 2.49 -6.16
CA VAL A 193 -3.92 3.28 -6.72
C VAL A 193 -4.36 3.91 -8.04
N PRO A 194 -4.45 5.24 -8.15
CA PRO A 194 -4.74 5.87 -9.43
C PRO A 194 -3.52 5.81 -10.36
N LEU A 195 -3.80 5.67 -11.65
CA LEU A 195 -2.81 5.67 -12.73
C LEU A 195 -3.24 6.70 -13.79
N PHE A 196 -2.38 7.67 -14.05
CA PHE A 196 -2.62 8.72 -15.02
C PHE A 196 -1.87 8.42 -16.32
N LEU A 197 -2.59 8.30 -17.43
CA LEU A 197 -2.02 8.20 -18.77
C LEU A 197 -1.86 9.59 -19.43
N GLY A 198 -2.63 10.56 -18.94
CA GLY A 198 -2.56 11.96 -19.30
C GLY A 198 -3.38 12.78 -18.30
N GLU A 199 -3.72 14.03 -18.65
CA GLU A 199 -4.46 14.91 -17.73
C GLU A 199 -5.89 14.45 -17.45
N ASN A 200 -6.54 13.84 -18.45
CA ASN A 200 -7.95 13.46 -18.42
C ASN A 200 -8.16 11.94 -18.45
N GLU A 201 -7.12 11.17 -18.77
CA GLU A 201 -7.19 9.72 -18.84
C GLU A 201 -6.65 9.12 -17.54
N VAL A 202 -7.58 8.70 -16.68
CA VAL A 202 -7.32 8.17 -15.35
C VAL A 202 -7.87 6.77 -15.24
N TYR A 203 -7.03 5.85 -14.79
CA TYR A 203 -7.40 4.51 -14.38
C TYR A 203 -7.29 4.36 -12.87
N MET A 204 -8.07 3.45 -12.30
CA MET A 204 -7.96 3.06 -10.91
C MET A 204 -7.58 1.58 -10.84
N LEU A 205 -6.42 1.30 -10.25
CA LEU A 205 -6.10 -0.04 -9.76
C LEU A 205 -6.87 -0.26 -8.46
N LEU A 206 -7.62 -1.35 -8.40
CA LEU A 206 -8.43 -1.74 -7.26
C LEU A 206 -8.14 -3.18 -6.87
N ARG A 207 -8.24 -3.47 -5.57
CA ARG A 207 -8.28 -4.85 -5.10
C ARG A 207 -9.70 -5.18 -4.68
N PHE A 208 -10.40 -5.94 -5.51
CA PHE A 208 -11.54 -6.73 -5.05
C PHE A 208 -11.00 -8.11 -4.70
N HIS A 209 -11.12 -8.50 -3.44
CA HIS A 209 -10.47 -9.70 -2.94
C HIS A 209 -10.90 -10.94 -3.77
N PRO A 210 -9.95 -11.79 -4.25
CA PRO A 210 -8.51 -11.77 -3.99
C PRO A 210 -7.64 -11.17 -5.11
N HIS A 211 -8.23 -10.54 -6.13
CA HIS A 211 -7.58 -10.18 -7.40
C HIS A 211 -7.24 -8.68 -7.52
N ILE A 212 -6.45 -8.34 -8.55
CA ILE A 212 -6.19 -6.94 -8.95
C ILE A 212 -7.01 -6.62 -10.19
N TYR A 213 -7.68 -5.47 -10.16
CA TYR A 213 -8.50 -4.94 -11.23
C TYR A 213 -7.95 -3.58 -11.66
N ILE A 214 -8.16 -3.20 -12.92
CA ILE A 214 -7.88 -1.85 -13.41
C ILE A 214 -9.05 -1.36 -14.27
N ALA A 215 -9.67 -0.26 -13.84
CA ALA A 215 -10.84 0.31 -14.51
C ALA A 215 -10.59 1.77 -14.89
N PRO A 216 -11.00 2.22 -16.10
CA PRO A 216 -11.00 3.64 -16.43
C PRO A 216 -12.04 4.38 -15.59
N LEU A 217 -11.76 5.63 -15.24
CA LEU A 217 -12.71 6.53 -14.59
C LEU A 217 -13.48 7.32 -15.65
N GLU A 218 -14.77 7.04 -15.79
CA GLU A 218 -15.63 7.67 -16.82
C GLU A 218 -15.69 9.20 -16.66
N ALA A 219 -15.66 9.71 -15.42
CA ALA A 219 -15.62 11.14 -15.12
C ALA A 219 -14.19 11.65 -14.83
N GLY A 220 -13.15 10.91 -15.22
CA GLY A 220 -11.76 11.28 -15.01
C GLY A 220 -11.42 11.46 -13.53
N VAL A 221 -10.59 12.46 -13.21
CA VAL A 221 -10.16 12.72 -11.82
C VAL A 221 -11.31 13.17 -10.91
N GLU A 222 -12.36 13.80 -11.45
CA GLU A 222 -13.51 14.26 -10.65
C GLU A 222 -14.23 13.09 -9.99
N GLN A 223 -14.25 11.91 -10.64
CA GLN A 223 -14.77 10.68 -10.05
C GLN A 223 -14.06 10.32 -8.74
N LEU A 224 -12.76 10.63 -8.64
CA LEU A 224 -11.93 10.40 -7.46
C LEU A 224 -12.07 11.53 -6.43
N LEU A 225 -12.08 12.79 -6.86
CA LEU A 225 -12.14 13.97 -5.99
C LEU A 225 -13.54 14.25 -5.43
N LYS A 226 -14.60 13.73 -6.07
CA LYS A 226 -15.98 13.83 -5.61
C LYS A 226 -16.63 12.45 -5.58
N PRO A 227 -16.11 11.51 -4.76
CA PRO A 227 -16.49 10.11 -4.83
C PRO A 227 -17.99 9.88 -4.55
N LYS A 228 -18.61 10.74 -3.73
CA LYS A 228 -20.04 10.69 -3.42
C LYS A 228 -20.91 11.15 -4.59
N GLU A 229 -20.51 12.20 -5.32
CA GLU A 229 -21.26 12.69 -6.48
C GLU A 229 -21.20 11.70 -7.64
N HIS A 230 -20.12 10.90 -7.70
CA HIS A 230 -19.90 9.88 -8.71
C HIS A 230 -20.13 8.44 -8.22
N GLU A 231 -21.00 8.25 -7.24
CA GLU A 231 -21.31 6.92 -6.69
C GLU A 231 -21.82 5.95 -7.77
N ARG A 232 -22.58 6.47 -8.75
CA ARG A 232 -23.09 5.67 -9.87
C ARG A 232 -21.96 5.12 -10.72
N GLU A 233 -20.97 5.93 -11.07
CA GLU A 233 -19.80 5.53 -11.85
C GLU A 233 -18.95 4.49 -11.08
N TRP A 234 -18.79 4.67 -9.77
CA TRP A 234 -18.13 3.68 -8.91
C TRP A 234 -18.88 2.35 -8.86
N MET A 235 -20.20 2.39 -8.73
CA MET A 235 -21.04 1.19 -8.75
C MET A 235 -20.98 0.46 -10.10
N LYS A 236 -20.94 1.17 -11.23
CA LYS A 236 -20.72 0.54 -12.55
C LYS A 236 -19.43 -0.27 -12.57
N ILE A 237 -18.32 0.27 -12.03
CA ILE A 237 -17.05 -0.44 -11.93
C ILE A 237 -17.20 -1.72 -11.11
N TYR A 238 -17.84 -1.64 -9.93
CA TYR A 238 -18.01 -2.77 -9.03
C TYR A 238 -18.92 -3.88 -9.59
N GLU A 239 -20.04 -3.51 -10.19
CA GLU A 239 -21.00 -4.43 -10.82
C GLU A 239 -20.41 -5.11 -12.04
N ASN A 240 -19.55 -4.42 -12.79
CA ASN A 240 -18.89 -4.92 -13.99
C ASN A 240 -17.44 -5.34 -13.77
N LYS A 241 -17.00 -5.53 -12.52
CA LYS A 241 -15.58 -5.73 -12.17
C LYS A 241 -14.88 -6.83 -12.95
N GLU A 242 -15.58 -7.89 -13.34
CA GLU A 242 -14.98 -8.98 -14.12
C GLU A 242 -14.43 -8.53 -15.49
N LYS A 243 -14.97 -7.45 -16.07
CA LYS A 243 -14.44 -6.83 -17.30
C LYS A 243 -13.09 -6.13 -17.07
N PHE A 244 -12.80 -5.78 -15.83
CA PHE A 244 -11.63 -5.01 -15.41
C PHE A 244 -10.58 -5.88 -14.71
N LEU A 245 -10.74 -7.22 -14.73
CA LEU A 245 -9.76 -8.13 -14.12
C LEU A 245 -8.40 -7.97 -14.80
N LEU A 246 -7.40 -7.54 -14.03
CA LEU A 246 -6.03 -7.34 -14.54
C LEU A 246 -5.14 -8.54 -14.21
N LEU A 247 -5.07 -8.89 -12.93
CA LEU A 247 -4.27 -10.02 -12.45
C LEU A 247 -5.15 -10.91 -11.58
N LYS A 248 -5.14 -12.21 -11.90
CA LYS A 248 -5.80 -13.24 -11.11
C LYS A 248 -4.83 -13.81 -10.08
N ALA A 249 -5.32 -13.92 -8.85
CA ALA A 249 -4.63 -14.61 -7.75
C ALA A 249 -4.73 -16.13 -7.92
N GLY A 250 -3.79 -16.86 -7.35
CA GLY A 250 -3.84 -18.32 -7.31
C GLY A 250 -3.16 -19.07 -8.45
N GLU A 251 -2.52 -18.38 -9.40
CA GLU A 251 -1.76 -19.09 -10.44
C GLU A 251 -0.40 -19.60 -9.91
N PHE A 252 0.15 -18.92 -8.90
CA PHE A 252 1.42 -19.31 -8.26
C PHE A 252 1.28 -19.45 -6.74
N LEU A 253 2.15 -20.28 -6.14
CA LEU A 253 2.11 -20.60 -4.71
C LEU A 253 2.14 -19.35 -3.81
N HIS A 254 2.97 -18.36 -4.17
CA HIS A 254 3.19 -17.14 -3.40
C HIS A 254 2.03 -16.15 -3.48
N GLU A 255 1.07 -16.35 -4.39
CA GLU A 255 -0.13 -15.52 -4.58
C GLU A 255 -1.43 -16.30 -4.33
N ARG A 256 -1.35 -17.50 -3.74
CA ARG A 256 -2.51 -18.42 -3.59
C ARG A 256 -3.67 -17.85 -2.77
N GLU A 257 -3.39 -16.92 -1.85
CA GLU A 257 -4.42 -16.31 -1.01
C GLU A 257 -4.98 -15.04 -1.65
N LYS A 258 -4.09 -14.11 -2.03
CA LYS A 258 -4.47 -12.80 -2.59
C LYS A 258 -3.27 -12.06 -3.16
N ILE A 259 -3.59 -11.08 -4.00
CA ILE A 259 -2.67 -10.06 -4.50
C ILE A 259 -3.29 -8.68 -4.34
N GLY A 260 -2.48 -7.63 -4.35
CA GLY A 260 -2.97 -6.25 -4.32
C GLY A 260 -1.93 -5.24 -4.81
N PRO A 261 -2.36 -4.11 -5.39
CA PRO A 261 -1.44 -3.08 -5.85
C PRO A 261 -0.53 -2.58 -4.71
N GLY A 262 0.75 -2.41 -5.04
CA GLY A 262 1.75 -1.84 -4.15
C GLY A 262 1.83 -0.32 -4.36
N PRO A 263 3.00 0.24 -4.72
CA PRO A 263 3.14 1.65 -5.07
C PRO A 263 2.45 2.00 -6.40
N PRO A 264 2.35 3.30 -6.73
CA PRO A 264 1.97 3.77 -8.07
C PRO A 264 2.81 3.10 -9.18
N PRO A 265 2.19 2.67 -10.29
CA PRO A 265 2.95 2.11 -11.41
C PRO A 265 3.98 3.10 -11.95
N ILE A 266 5.15 2.58 -12.30
CA ILE A 266 6.28 3.38 -12.77
C ILE A 266 6.30 3.33 -14.30
N LYS A 267 6.28 4.48 -14.97
CA LYS A 267 6.44 4.52 -16.43
C LYS A 267 7.88 4.19 -16.81
N THR A 268 8.05 3.29 -17.76
CA THR A 268 9.34 2.91 -18.36
C THR A 268 9.25 2.98 -19.88
N SER A 269 10.37 2.80 -20.58
CA SER A 269 10.39 2.65 -22.05
C SER A 269 9.63 1.42 -22.53
N GLU A 270 9.48 0.40 -21.69
CA GLU A 270 8.86 -0.89 -22.03
C GLU A 270 7.36 -0.94 -21.67
N GLY A 271 6.85 0.06 -20.95
CA GLY A 271 5.48 0.05 -20.42
C GLY A 271 5.39 0.54 -18.98
N TRP A 272 4.29 0.22 -18.32
CA TRP A 272 4.06 0.56 -16.91
C TRP A 272 4.48 -0.61 -16.02
N LEU A 273 5.51 -0.41 -15.19
CA LEU A 273 5.94 -1.37 -14.19
C LEU A 273 5.03 -1.27 -12.96
N LEU A 274 4.17 -2.27 -12.78
CA LEU A 274 3.35 -2.46 -11.59
C LEU A 274 4.10 -3.35 -10.59
N ILE A 275 4.46 -2.78 -9.44
CA ILE A 275 4.93 -3.56 -8.28
C ILE A 275 3.72 -3.86 -7.41
N TYR A 276 3.51 -5.12 -7.07
CA TYR A 276 2.36 -5.58 -6.29
C TYR A 276 2.78 -6.56 -5.20
N HIS A 277 1.96 -6.69 -4.15
CA HIS A 277 2.19 -7.69 -3.13
C HIS A 277 1.38 -8.95 -3.41
N ALA A 278 1.92 -10.09 -3.01
CA ALA A 278 1.28 -11.39 -3.09
C ALA A 278 1.34 -12.11 -1.74
N VAL A 279 0.27 -12.83 -1.39
CA VAL A 279 0.16 -13.60 -0.16
C VAL A 279 -0.04 -15.07 -0.48
N GLY A 280 0.83 -15.91 0.07
CA GLY A 280 0.83 -17.34 -0.19
C GLY A 280 2.07 -18.03 0.35
N SER A 281 2.35 -19.23 -0.16
CA SER A 281 3.54 -20.00 0.24
C SER A 281 4.75 -19.60 -0.58
N ILE A 282 5.89 -19.45 0.08
CA ILE A 282 7.18 -19.15 -0.55
C ILE A 282 8.07 -20.37 -0.36
N SER A 283 8.53 -20.96 -1.47
CA SER A 283 9.28 -22.21 -1.42
C SER A 283 10.64 -22.02 -0.76
N ARG A 284 11.16 -23.10 -0.16
CA ARG A 284 12.50 -23.13 0.42
C ARG A 284 13.59 -22.67 -0.55
N GLU A 285 13.43 -22.96 -1.85
CA GLU A 285 14.38 -22.55 -2.87
C GLU A 285 14.47 -21.02 -3.01
N ILE A 286 13.33 -20.33 -3.04
CA ILE A 286 13.29 -18.87 -3.10
C ILE A 286 13.81 -18.29 -1.79
N CYS A 287 13.39 -18.85 -0.65
CA CYS A 287 13.86 -18.46 0.68
C CYS A 287 15.40 -18.54 0.80
N ALA A 288 16.03 -19.57 0.22
CA ALA A 288 17.47 -19.76 0.28
C ALA A 288 18.26 -18.64 -0.43
N GLU A 289 17.71 -18.04 -1.50
CA GLU A 289 18.32 -16.87 -2.15
C GLU A 289 18.41 -15.67 -1.20
N TYR A 290 17.53 -15.61 -0.21
CA TYR A 290 17.47 -14.60 0.84
C TYR A 290 18.11 -15.05 2.16
N GLY A 291 18.86 -16.16 2.16
CA GLY A 291 19.55 -16.68 3.34
C GLY A 291 18.63 -17.34 4.37
N LEU A 292 17.38 -17.67 4.00
CA LEU A 292 16.43 -18.34 4.86
C LEU A 292 16.46 -19.86 4.63
N ASN A 293 16.46 -20.63 5.73
CA ASN A 293 16.63 -22.09 5.67
C ASN A 293 15.33 -22.87 5.42
N ASN A 294 14.18 -22.27 5.71
CA ASN A 294 12.87 -22.90 5.69
C ASN A 294 11.96 -22.23 4.66
N GLU A 295 11.01 -23.01 4.14
CA GLU A 295 9.89 -22.43 3.39
C GLU A 295 8.99 -21.59 4.31
N ILE A 296 8.24 -20.68 3.71
CA ILE A 296 7.25 -19.87 4.42
C ILE A 296 5.88 -20.37 3.97
N GLU A 297 5.12 -21.00 4.86
CA GLU A 297 3.79 -21.54 4.54
C GLU A 297 2.81 -20.43 4.14
N ARG A 298 2.94 -19.25 4.74
CA ARG A 298 2.13 -18.07 4.46
C ARG A 298 2.94 -16.79 4.70
N GLY A 299 3.32 -16.11 3.62
CA GLY A 299 4.09 -14.88 3.66
C GLY A 299 3.56 -13.82 2.69
N TYR A 300 3.86 -12.56 2.98
CA TYR A 300 3.77 -11.50 1.99
C TYR A 300 5.06 -11.46 1.19
N SER A 301 4.93 -11.27 -0.12
CA SER A 301 6.06 -11.20 -1.05
C SER A 301 5.83 -10.09 -2.07
N VAL A 302 6.91 -9.56 -2.64
CA VAL A 302 6.86 -8.52 -3.68
C VAL A 302 6.94 -9.18 -5.04
N CYS A 303 6.12 -8.72 -5.98
CA CYS A 303 6.05 -9.21 -7.35
C CYS A 303 5.98 -8.02 -8.31
N ALA A 304 6.22 -8.28 -9.59
CA ALA A 304 6.12 -7.27 -10.63
C ALA A 304 5.34 -7.76 -11.85
N ALA A 305 4.64 -6.83 -12.48
CA ALA A 305 4.03 -6.99 -13.79
C ALA A 305 4.39 -5.79 -14.67
N LEU A 306 4.54 -6.02 -15.96
CA LEU A 306 4.67 -4.98 -16.96
C LEU A 306 3.34 -4.87 -17.70
N LEU A 307 2.75 -3.68 -17.69
CA LEU A 307 1.51 -3.36 -18.40
C LEU A 307 1.85 -2.57 -19.67
N ASP A 308 1.02 -2.72 -20.69
CA ASP A 308 1.20 -2.03 -21.96
C ASP A 308 1.19 -0.50 -21.77
N SER A 309 2.03 0.18 -22.54
CA SER A 309 2.31 1.61 -22.35
C SER A 309 1.13 2.52 -22.70
N GLU A 310 0.30 2.11 -23.66
CA GLU A 310 -0.85 2.85 -24.20
C GLU A 310 -2.17 2.34 -23.63
N ASN A 311 -2.24 1.04 -23.31
CA ASN A 311 -3.43 0.44 -22.71
C ASN A 311 -3.07 -0.38 -21.46
N PRO A 312 -3.07 0.23 -20.26
CA PRO A 312 -2.62 -0.42 -19.02
C PRO A 312 -3.52 -1.58 -18.56
N GLN A 313 -4.66 -1.82 -19.24
CA GLN A 313 -5.48 -3.02 -19.03
C GLN A 313 -4.83 -4.29 -19.61
N LYS A 314 -3.82 -4.16 -20.47
CA LYS A 314 -3.10 -5.29 -21.06
C LYS A 314 -1.83 -5.59 -20.27
N VAL A 315 -1.71 -6.82 -19.78
CA VAL A 315 -0.50 -7.33 -19.13
C VAL A 315 0.45 -7.86 -20.22
N VAL A 316 1.65 -7.27 -20.32
CA VAL A 316 2.71 -7.73 -21.22
C VAL A 316 3.38 -8.96 -20.64
N CYS A 317 3.78 -8.89 -19.36
CA CYS A 317 4.35 -10.01 -18.63
C CYS A 317 4.22 -9.81 -17.11
N ARG A 318 4.43 -10.87 -16.33
CA ARG A 318 4.51 -10.81 -14.87
C ARG A 318 5.46 -11.86 -14.30
N THR A 319 6.00 -11.59 -13.13
CA THR A 319 6.90 -12.49 -12.41
C THR A 319 6.15 -13.75 -11.97
N LYS A 320 6.74 -14.94 -12.23
CA LYS A 320 6.16 -16.24 -11.84
C LYS A 320 6.61 -16.73 -10.46
N ILE A 321 7.59 -16.03 -9.90
CA ILE A 321 8.12 -16.17 -8.54
C ILE A 321 8.27 -14.76 -7.96
N PRO A 322 8.25 -14.58 -6.64
CA PRO A 322 8.52 -13.29 -6.04
C PRO A 322 9.88 -12.73 -6.43
N LEU A 323 9.99 -11.40 -6.35
CA LEU A 323 11.26 -10.69 -6.37
C LEU A 323 12.02 -11.02 -5.09
#